data_AF-A0A7J6TKZ1-F1
#
_entry.id   AF-A0A7J6TKZ1-F1
#
_cell.length_a   1.000
_cell.length_b   1.000
_cell.length_c   1.000
_cell.angle_alpha   90.00
_cell.angle_beta   90.00
_cell.angle_gamma   90.00
#
_symmetry.space_group_name_H-M   'P 1'
#
loop_
_entity.id
_entity.type
_entity.pdbx_description
1 polymer ?
#
loop_
_entity_poly.entity_id
_entity_poly.type
_entity_poly.pdbx_seq_one_letter_code
_entity_poly.pdbx_strand_id
1 'polypeptide(L)'
;TIVKVAGGSFDGLVKGTKLKTKNHLLPIVRVIDDTTAEIREPVEIKDPTTYKIWPKLDQHLMYANVYKNLAEGKAIGIFPEGGSHDNVGRLLELKPGVAIMTLGALASPKYSINRITIVPIGLNYFEPYRFRSSLICEFGRPVVVEKDSDLFREYINPDTKRQAVSSLMHDIETAMLGCIIPADSYDTLQAIQTATKLYMGPMSAKITTGEKMEISKRMSRIMNSTYMEEDEKLRQLKDQIEDYNQELRTNHIRDRDVQNIQPQSIGLFQEAMWYIKHVAIVLLSMFIAVPSLMLFAPVAMICQNLSLKEKSRALAASSVKYKAFDVVASYKIMVAIVIVPM
;
A
#
# COMPACT_ATOMS: atom_id res chain seq x y z
N THR A 1 -7.28 -32.88 -18.96
CA THR A 1 -7.72 -32.38 -20.29
C THR A 1 -6.50 -32.01 -21.11
N ILE A 2 -6.51 -32.30 -22.41
CA ILE A 2 -5.38 -31.97 -23.31
C ILE A 2 -5.73 -30.67 -24.02
N VAL A 3 -4.86 -29.66 -23.90
CA VAL A 3 -4.99 -28.39 -24.62
C VAL A 3 -4.09 -28.43 -25.83
N LYS A 4 -4.66 -28.17 -27.02
CA LYS A 4 -3.90 -28.02 -28.27
C LYS A 4 -3.74 -26.55 -28.58
N VAL A 5 -2.50 -26.13 -28.85
CA VAL A 5 -2.18 -24.75 -29.23
C VAL A 5 -1.90 -24.67 -30.72
N ALA A 6 -2.52 -23.69 -31.38
CA ALA A 6 -2.21 -23.31 -32.76
C ALA A 6 -1.37 -22.02 -32.73
N GLY A 7 -0.14 -22.07 -33.26
CA GLY A 7 0.70 -20.89 -33.46
C GLY A 7 1.74 -20.58 -32.37
N GLY A 8 2.09 -21.54 -31.51
CA GLY A 8 3.19 -21.42 -30.54
C GLY A 8 3.79 -22.77 -30.20
N SER A 9 5.05 -22.80 -29.76
CA SER A 9 5.73 -24.02 -29.30
C SER A 9 5.75 -24.09 -27.78
N PHE A 10 5.46 -25.27 -27.24
CA PHE A 10 5.61 -25.63 -25.82
C PHE A 10 7.01 -26.20 -25.51
N ASP A 11 7.93 -26.16 -26.46
CA ASP A 11 9.30 -26.62 -26.27
C ASP A 11 10.00 -25.87 -25.11
N GLY A 12 10.69 -26.63 -24.26
CA GLY A 12 11.37 -26.11 -23.06
C GLY A 12 10.48 -25.77 -21.86
N LEU A 13 9.16 -26.02 -21.88
CA LEU A 13 8.29 -25.71 -20.74
C LEU A 13 8.41 -26.74 -19.59
N VAL A 14 8.71 -26.23 -18.41
CA VAL A 14 8.88 -27.04 -17.19
C VAL A 14 7.52 -27.36 -16.54
N LYS A 15 7.41 -28.54 -15.93
CA LYS A 15 6.25 -28.97 -15.13
C LYS A 15 5.87 -27.91 -14.07
N GLY A 16 4.62 -27.43 -14.14
CA GLY A 16 4.09 -26.37 -13.27
C GLY A 16 4.11 -24.96 -13.87
N THR A 17 4.54 -24.80 -15.13
CA THR A 17 4.28 -23.60 -15.92
C THR A 17 2.78 -23.35 -16.02
N LYS A 18 2.34 -22.09 -15.89
CA LYS A 18 0.91 -21.73 -15.93
C LYS A 18 0.59 -21.03 -17.24
N LEU A 19 -0.49 -21.43 -17.89
CA LEU A 19 -1.08 -20.72 -19.02
C LEU A 19 -2.16 -19.78 -18.49
N LYS A 20 -1.96 -18.48 -18.66
CA LYS A 20 -2.97 -17.48 -18.31
C LYS A 20 -3.78 -17.13 -19.56
N THR A 21 -5.07 -17.47 -19.57
CA THR A 21 -6.04 -16.95 -20.55
C THR A 21 -6.76 -15.75 -19.93
N LYS A 22 -7.67 -15.09 -20.67
CA LYS A 22 -8.45 -13.96 -20.13
C LYS A 22 -9.22 -14.32 -18.86
N ASN A 23 -9.72 -15.56 -18.76
CA ASN A 23 -10.63 -15.98 -17.70
C ASN A 23 -10.07 -17.09 -16.79
N HIS A 24 -9.00 -17.78 -17.19
CA HIS A 24 -8.52 -18.97 -16.46
C HIS A 24 -6.99 -19.00 -16.32
N LEU A 25 -6.53 -19.58 -15.21
CA LEU A 25 -5.14 -19.84 -14.93
C LEU A 25 -4.92 -21.35 -14.92
N LEU A 26 -4.37 -21.90 -16.01
CA LEU A 26 -4.29 -23.34 -16.23
C LEU A 26 -2.88 -23.84 -15.92
N PRO A 27 -2.66 -24.59 -14.82
CA PRO A 27 -1.36 -25.19 -14.53
C PRO A 27 -1.11 -26.40 -15.43
N ILE A 28 0.03 -26.41 -16.12
CA ILE A 28 0.49 -27.52 -16.96
C ILE A 28 1.06 -28.62 -16.07
N VAL A 29 0.52 -29.84 -16.21
CA VAL A 29 0.95 -31.05 -15.50
C VAL A 29 2.04 -31.77 -16.28
N ARG A 30 1.87 -31.89 -17.60
CA ARG A 30 2.80 -32.58 -18.50
C ARG A 30 2.70 -32.00 -19.91
N VAL A 31 3.82 -31.75 -20.56
CA VAL A 31 3.86 -31.46 -22.00
C VAL A 31 3.92 -32.80 -22.73
N ILE A 32 2.99 -33.03 -23.65
CA ILE A 32 2.90 -34.28 -24.43
C ILE A 32 3.66 -34.10 -25.75
N ASP A 33 3.55 -32.93 -26.37
CA ASP A 33 4.19 -32.56 -27.64
C ASP A 33 4.35 -31.03 -27.74
N ASP A 34 5.06 -30.53 -28.75
CA ASP A 34 5.29 -29.08 -28.99
C ASP A 34 3.99 -28.27 -29.07
N THR A 35 2.87 -28.92 -29.40
CA THR A 35 1.56 -28.29 -29.56
C THR A 35 0.52 -28.77 -28.54
N THR A 36 0.84 -29.76 -27.68
CA THR A 36 -0.14 -30.33 -26.74
C THR A 36 0.39 -30.45 -25.33
N ALA A 37 -0.41 -29.96 -24.37
CA ALA A 37 -0.10 -30.04 -22.95
C ALA A 37 -1.31 -30.52 -22.14
N GLU A 38 -1.03 -31.35 -21.14
CA GLU A 38 -2.01 -31.80 -20.15
C GLU A 38 -2.16 -30.77 -19.02
N ILE A 39 -3.39 -30.34 -18.78
CA ILE A 39 -3.75 -29.42 -17.70
C ILE A 39 -4.44 -30.16 -16.55
N ARG A 40 -4.24 -29.65 -15.33
CA ARG A 40 -4.70 -30.27 -14.08
C ARG A 40 -6.23 -30.27 -13.92
N GLU A 41 -6.88 -29.24 -14.42
CA GLU A 41 -8.33 -29.05 -14.28
C GLU A 41 -9.00 -29.13 -15.65
N PRO A 42 -10.13 -29.84 -15.79
CA PRO A 42 -10.89 -29.86 -17.03
C PRO A 42 -11.59 -28.52 -17.24
N VAL A 43 -11.26 -27.82 -18.34
CA VAL A 43 -11.88 -26.56 -18.72
C VAL A 43 -12.41 -26.67 -20.15
N GLU A 44 -13.70 -26.38 -20.34
CA GLU A 44 -14.30 -26.24 -21.66
C GLU A 44 -13.93 -24.89 -22.26
N ILE A 45 -13.00 -24.89 -23.20
CA ILE A 45 -12.66 -23.71 -24.01
C ILE A 45 -13.34 -23.90 -25.37
N LYS A 46 -14.46 -23.22 -25.59
CA LYS A 46 -15.28 -23.36 -26.82
C LYS A 46 -14.67 -22.62 -28.02
N ASP A 47 -13.87 -21.57 -27.78
CA ASP A 47 -13.29 -20.71 -28.83
C ASP A 47 -11.76 -20.58 -28.70
N PRO A 48 -11.01 -20.40 -29.80
CA PRO A 48 -9.58 -20.12 -29.77
C PRO A 48 -9.29 -18.86 -28.95
N THR A 49 -8.58 -18.99 -27.83
CA THR A 49 -8.29 -17.87 -26.91
C THR A 49 -6.80 -17.55 -26.85
N THR A 50 -6.47 -16.27 -26.81
CA THR A 50 -5.09 -15.81 -26.60
C THR A 50 -4.61 -16.20 -25.20
N TYR A 51 -3.39 -16.75 -25.12
CA TYR A 51 -2.79 -17.19 -23.87
C TYR A 51 -1.43 -16.51 -23.65
N LYS A 52 -1.05 -16.34 -22.38
CA LYS A 52 0.30 -15.91 -21.97
C LYS A 52 0.95 -17.00 -21.14
N ILE A 53 2.16 -17.40 -21.51
CA ILE A 53 2.96 -18.38 -20.77
C ILE A 53 3.59 -17.69 -19.56
N TRP A 54 3.34 -18.24 -18.37
CA TRP A 54 4.01 -17.82 -17.14
C TRP A 54 4.99 -18.92 -16.72
N PRO A 55 6.30 -18.74 -16.94
CA PRO A 55 7.29 -19.74 -16.60
C PRO A 55 7.26 -19.99 -15.09
N LYS A 56 7.44 -21.24 -14.70
CA LYS A 56 7.62 -21.59 -13.29
C LYS A 56 8.95 -21.00 -12.82
N LEU A 57 8.88 -19.99 -11.97
CA LEU A 57 10.07 -19.44 -11.32
C LEU A 57 10.66 -20.52 -10.39
N ASP A 58 11.94 -20.83 -10.55
CA ASP A 58 12.62 -21.71 -9.62
C ASP A 58 12.82 -21.01 -8.28
N GLN A 59 11.97 -21.37 -7.32
CA GLN A 59 12.00 -20.81 -5.99
C GLN A 59 13.24 -21.28 -5.21
N HIS A 60 13.86 -22.41 -5.57
CA HIS A 60 15.03 -22.94 -4.85
C HIS A 60 16.23 -22.02 -4.95
N LEU A 61 16.51 -21.50 -6.16
CA LEU A 61 17.61 -20.56 -6.37
C LEU A 61 17.39 -19.25 -5.61
N MET A 62 16.15 -18.74 -5.61
CA MET A 62 15.77 -17.54 -4.85
C MET A 62 15.99 -17.76 -3.34
N TYR A 63 15.48 -18.86 -2.77
CA TYR A 63 15.68 -19.17 -1.35
C TYR A 63 17.16 -19.33 -1.00
N ALA A 64 17.94 -20.02 -1.84
CA ALA A 64 19.37 -20.18 -1.62
C ALA A 64 20.13 -18.85 -1.55
N ASN A 65 19.77 -17.90 -2.43
CA ASN A 65 20.35 -16.54 -2.42
C ASN A 65 19.92 -15.74 -1.19
N VAL A 66 18.65 -15.87 -0.76
CA VAL A 66 18.16 -15.25 0.47
C VAL A 66 18.98 -15.75 1.67
N TYR A 67 19.15 -17.07 1.80
CA TYR A 67 19.89 -17.67 2.92
C TYR A 67 21.35 -17.24 2.94
N LYS A 68 22.00 -17.18 1.76
CA LYS A 68 23.36 -16.69 1.62
C LYS A 68 23.49 -15.24 2.11
N ASN A 69 22.63 -14.34 1.65
CA ASN A 69 22.72 -12.92 2.03
C ASN A 69 22.42 -12.71 3.52
N LEU A 70 21.46 -13.43 4.09
CA LEU A 70 21.18 -13.37 5.53
C LEU A 70 22.36 -13.90 6.36
N ALA A 71 23.03 -14.96 5.90
CA ALA A 71 24.23 -15.49 6.55
C ALA A 71 25.41 -14.50 6.49
N GLU A 72 25.51 -13.72 5.43
CA GLU A 72 26.51 -12.64 5.27
C GLU A 72 26.17 -11.37 6.08
N GLY A 73 25.08 -11.37 6.85
CA GLY A 73 24.65 -10.21 7.65
C GLY A 73 24.03 -9.07 6.84
N LYS A 74 23.60 -9.34 5.60
CA LYS A 74 22.92 -8.36 4.74
C LYS A 74 21.43 -8.28 5.06
N ALA A 75 20.81 -7.17 4.66
CA ALA A 75 19.38 -6.94 4.80
C ALA A 75 18.60 -7.25 3.51
N ILE A 76 17.33 -7.64 3.66
CA ILE A 76 16.42 -7.92 2.54
C ILE A 76 15.13 -7.15 2.78
N GLY A 77 14.72 -6.35 1.79
CA GLY A 77 13.43 -5.66 1.79
C GLY A 77 12.38 -6.49 1.05
N ILE A 78 11.22 -6.71 1.67
CA ILE A 78 10.10 -7.49 1.09
C ILE A 78 8.80 -6.71 1.26
N PHE A 79 7.97 -6.72 0.22
CA PHE A 79 6.59 -6.23 0.26
C PHE A 79 5.64 -7.44 0.27
N PRO A 80 5.16 -7.88 1.44
CA PRO A 80 4.50 -9.17 1.60
C PRO A 80 3.11 -9.26 0.92
N GLU A 81 2.47 -8.13 0.63
CA GLU A 81 1.18 -8.06 -0.08
C GLU A 81 1.32 -8.43 -1.58
N GLY A 82 2.49 -8.14 -2.16
CA GLY A 82 2.78 -8.43 -3.56
C GLY A 82 1.97 -7.61 -4.58
N GLY A 83 1.35 -6.50 -4.16
CA GLY A 83 0.66 -5.54 -5.00
C GLY A 83 0.49 -4.20 -4.29
N SER A 84 0.22 -3.13 -5.03
CA SER A 84 -0.16 -1.83 -4.48
C SER A 84 -1.67 -1.68 -4.55
N HIS A 85 -2.30 -1.16 -3.49
CA HIS A 85 -3.74 -0.90 -3.45
C HIS A 85 -4.03 0.51 -2.93
N ASP A 86 -5.20 1.04 -3.30
CA ASP A 86 -5.66 2.36 -2.88
C ASP A 86 -6.57 2.32 -1.65
N ASN A 87 -6.86 1.12 -1.09
CA ASN A 87 -7.68 0.99 0.11
C ASN A 87 -6.89 1.51 1.32
N VAL A 88 -7.40 2.56 1.96
CA VAL A 88 -6.70 3.22 3.05
C VAL A 88 -6.98 2.49 4.37
N GLY A 89 -5.95 2.22 5.16
CA GLY A 89 -6.10 1.70 6.53
C GLY A 89 -6.32 0.20 6.66
N ARG A 90 -6.31 -0.58 5.58
CA ARG A 90 -6.42 -2.04 5.64
C ARG A 90 -5.20 -2.71 5.04
N LEU A 91 -4.55 -3.58 5.82
CA LEU A 91 -3.50 -4.46 5.35
C LEU A 91 -4.12 -5.56 4.47
N LEU A 92 -3.50 -5.85 3.32
CA LEU A 92 -3.91 -7.02 2.54
C LEU A 92 -3.39 -8.30 3.18
N GLU A 93 -4.00 -9.43 2.80
CA GLU A 93 -3.51 -10.73 3.23
C GLU A 93 -2.05 -10.92 2.82
N LEU A 94 -1.20 -11.14 3.82
CA LEU A 94 0.23 -11.26 3.63
C LEU A 94 0.59 -12.64 3.07
N LYS A 95 1.44 -12.67 2.03
CA LYS A 95 1.93 -13.94 1.50
C LYS A 95 2.92 -14.59 2.47
N PRO A 96 2.91 -15.93 2.64
CA PRO A 96 3.73 -16.63 3.64
C PRO A 96 5.23 -16.66 3.33
N GLY A 97 5.67 -16.05 2.22
CA GLY A 97 7.06 -16.11 1.75
C GLY A 97 8.06 -15.60 2.78
N VAL A 98 7.72 -14.55 3.53
CA VAL A 98 8.61 -13.98 4.56
C VAL A 98 8.88 -14.99 5.68
N ALA A 99 7.83 -15.63 6.22
CA ALA A 99 7.97 -16.63 7.26
C ALA A 99 8.76 -17.87 6.78
N ILE A 100 8.49 -18.33 5.55
CA ILE A 100 9.21 -19.47 4.95
C ILE A 100 10.70 -19.14 4.75
N MET A 101 11.02 -17.93 4.28
CA MET A 101 12.41 -17.48 4.11
C MET A 101 13.16 -17.43 5.45
N THR A 102 12.53 -16.85 6.49
CA THR A 102 13.13 -16.72 7.82
C THR A 102 13.39 -18.08 8.46
N LEU A 103 12.37 -18.93 8.55
CA LEU A 103 12.49 -20.24 9.19
C LEU A 103 13.36 -21.20 8.38
N GLY A 104 13.28 -21.13 7.04
CA GLY A 104 14.13 -21.88 6.13
C GLY A 104 15.61 -21.49 6.24
N ALA A 105 15.91 -20.20 6.45
CA ALA A 105 17.27 -19.73 6.66
C ALA A 105 17.87 -20.23 7.97
N LEU A 106 17.10 -20.21 9.07
CA LEU A 106 17.51 -20.76 10.37
C LEU A 106 17.70 -22.30 10.34
N ALA A 107 16.88 -22.98 9.55
CA ALA A 107 16.92 -24.44 9.41
C ALA A 107 18.01 -24.92 8.42
N SER A 108 18.62 -24.02 7.65
CA SER A 108 19.59 -24.38 6.63
C SER A 108 20.86 -25.00 7.27
N PRO A 109 21.23 -26.24 6.94
CA PRO A 109 22.44 -26.87 7.48
C PRO A 109 23.73 -26.22 6.93
N LYS A 110 23.63 -25.48 5.82
CA LYS A 110 24.77 -24.84 5.14
C LYS A 110 25.24 -23.56 5.83
N TYR A 111 24.37 -22.90 6.61
CA TYR A 111 24.66 -21.61 7.21
C TYR A 111 24.27 -21.62 8.69
N SER A 112 25.20 -21.27 9.57
CA SER A 112 24.95 -21.21 11.02
C SER A 112 24.36 -19.85 11.40
N ILE A 113 23.07 -19.66 11.12
CA ILE A 113 22.31 -18.48 11.55
C ILE A 113 21.56 -18.84 12.85
N ASN A 114 21.85 -18.11 13.92
CA ASN A 114 21.22 -18.36 15.23
C ASN A 114 19.99 -17.47 15.46
N ARG A 115 19.93 -16.31 14.81
CA ARG A 115 18.89 -15.30 15.02
C ARG A 115 18.65 -14.50 13.74
N ILE A 116 17.38 -14.26 13.43
CA ILE A 116 16.94 -13.35 12.38
C ILE A 116 15.96 -12.35 12.98
N THR A 117 16.13 -11.08 12.62
CA THR A 117 15.27 -9.99 13.07
C THR A 117 14.48 -9.46 11.89
N ILE A 118 13.15 -9.47 12.01
CA ILE A 118 12.23 -8.91 11.04
C ILE A 118 11.78 -7.54 11.57
N VAL A 119 12.05 -6.48 10.81
CA VAL A 119 11.63 -5.13 11.18
C VAL A 119 10.41 -4.75 10.34
N PRO A 120 9.21 -4.62 10.93
CA PRO A 120 8.04 -4.15 10.20
C PRO A 120 8.19 -2.66 9.90
N ILE A 121 7.84 -2.27 8.68
CA ILE A 121 7.91 -0.88 8.23
C ILE A 121 6.53 -0.49 7.69
N GLY A 122 5.92 0.51 8.30
CA GLY A 122 4.67 1.12 7.87
C GLY A 122 4.91 2.40 7.08
N LEU A 123 4.31 2.51 5.90
CA LEU A 123 4.35 3.71 5.07
C LEU A 123 2.99 4.40 5.13
N ASN A 124 2.90 5.51 5.86
CA ASN A 124 1.67 6.28 6.01
C ASN A 124 1.71 7.51 5.10
N TYR A 125 0.94 7.46 4.01
CA TYR A 125 0.83 8.56 3.04
C TYR A 125 -0.27 9.54 3.44
N PHE A 126 0.02 10.85 3.39
CA PHE A 126 -1.00 11.88 3.60
C PHE A 126 -1.86 12.09 2.35
N GLU A 127 -1.22 12.19 1.18
CA GLU A 127 -1.86 12.44 -0.11
C GLU A 127 -1.25 11.51 -1.17
N PRO A 128 -1.57 10.20 -1.16
CA PRO A 128 -0.88 9.18 -1.97
C PRO A 128 -0.95 9.44 -3.49
N TYR A 129 -1.96 10.20 -3.95
CA TYR A 129 -2.17 10.54 -5.36
C TYR A 129 -1.43 11.81 -5.79
N ARG A 130 -0.87 12.59 -4.86
CA ARG A 130 -0.22 13.86 -5.17
C ARG A 130 1.28 13.67 -5.31
N PHE A 131 1.81 14.13 -6.43
CA PHE A 131 3.24 14.12 -6.65
C PHE A 131 3.97 15.04 -5.65
N ARG A 132 5.10 14.57 -5.11
CA ARG A 132 5.87 15.23 -4.02
C ARG A 132 5.09 15.42 -2.72
N SER A 133 4.11 14.55 -2.45
CA SER A 133 3.47 14.46 -1.13
C SER A 133 4.46 13.97 -0.08
N SER A 134 4.24 14.38 1.17
CA SER A 134 4.96 13.81 2.30
C SER A 134 4.41 12.42 2.66
N LEU A 135 5.27 11.58 3.23
CA LEU A 135 4.91 10.32 3.88
C LEU A 135 5.63 10.22 5.22
N ILE A 136 5.08 9.42 6.13
CA ILE A 136 5.76 9.03 7.36
C ILE A 136 6.16 7.56 7.20
N CYS A 137 7.44 7.29 7.44
CA CYS A 137 7.96 5.94 7.58
C CYS A 137 8.02 5.60 9.06
N GLU A 138 7.24 4.61 9.49
CA GLU A 138 7.23 4.13 10.86
C GLU A 138 7.92 2.77 10.94
N PHE A 139 8.87 2.64 11.86
CA PHE A 139 9.55 1.39 12.17
C PHE A 139 8.90 0.79 13.41
N GLY A 140 8.27 -0.37 13.26
CA GLY A 140 7.61 -1.04 14.37
C GLY A 140 8.57 -1.87 15.23
N ARG A 141 7.99 -2.52 16.23
CA ARG A 141 8.73 -3.42 17.12
C ARG A 141 9.29 -4.59 16.30
N PRO A 142 10.60 -4.86 16.37
CA PRO A 142 11.19 -5.98 15.65
C PRO A 142 10.65 -7.33 16.14
N VAL A 143 10.30 -8.21 15.21
CA VAL A 143 9.96 -9.61 15.48
C VAL A 143 11.25 -10.41 15.37
N VAL A 144 11.69 -10.97 16.49
CA VAL A 144 12.95 -11.71 16.58
C VAL A 144 12.65 -13.21 16.56
N VAL A 145 13.26 -13.92 15.63
CA VAL A 145 13.14 -15.39 15.53
C VAL A 145 14.51 -16.01 15.80
N GLU A 146 14.58 -16.86 16.81
CA GLU A 146 15.80 -17.54 17.24
C GLU A 146 15.71 -19.03 16.97
N LYS A 147 16.85 -19.67 16.75
CA LYS A 147 16.95 -21.10 16.44
C LYS A 147 16.50 -21.98 17.61
N ASP A 148 16.58 -21.49 18.84
CA ASP A 148 16.17 -22.24 20.04
C ASP A 148 14.71 -21.96 20.46
N SER A 149 13.99 -21.12 19.71
CA SER A 149 12.59 -20.80 19.99
C SER A 149 11.67 -22.01 19.76
N ASP A 150 10.57 -22.06 20.50
CA ASP A 150 9.55 -23.10 20.32
C ASP A 150 8.96 -23.08 18.90
N LEU A 151 8.85 -21.89 18.31
CA LEU A 151 8.42 -21.69 16.93
C LEU A 151 9.36 -22.39 15.91
N PHE A 152 10.67 -22.36 16.16
CA PHE A 152 11.62 -23.11 15.33
C PHE A 152 11.47 -24.62 15.50
N ARG A 153 11.28 -25.10 16.73
CA ARG A 153 11.06 -26.53 17.00
C ARG A 153 9.82 -27.05 16.28
N GLU A 154 8.73 -26.28 16.32
CA GLU A 154 7.52 -26.58 15.57
C GLU A 154 7.74 -26.56 14.06
N TYR A 155 8.60 -25.67 13.55
CA TYR A 155 8.91 -25.63 12.12
C TYR A 155 9.68 -26.85 11.61
N ILE A 156 10.58 -27.42 12.43
CA ILE A 156 11.36 -28.61 12.08
C ILE A 156 10.50 -29.87 12.04
N ASN A 157 9.47 -29.93 12.90
CA ASN A 157 8.55 -31.06 12.89
C ASN A 157 7.62 -31.00 11.65
N PRO A 158 7.58 -32.03 10.79
CA PRO A 158 6.77 -32.03 9.57
C PRO A 158 5.27 -31.77 9.80
N ASP A 159 4.73 -32.22 10.93
CA ASP A 159 3.29 -32.13 11.22
C ASP A 159 2.87 -30.72 11.66
N THR A 160 3.72 -30.02 12.43
CA THR A 160 3.44 -28.68 12.97
C THR A 160 4.05 -27.55 12.14
N LYS A 161 4.82 -27.86 11.08
CA LYS A 161 5.46 -26.89 10.20
C LYS A 161 4.53 -25.78 9.69
N ARG A 162 3.31 -26.14 9.29
CA ARG A 162 2.33 -25.15 8.78
C ARG A 162 1.85 -24.22 9.87
N GLN A 163 1.69 -24.74 11.09
CA GLN A 163 1.27 -23.96 12.25
C GLN A 163 2.35 -22.95 12.64
N ALA A 164 3.63 -23.35 12.66
CA ALA A 164 4.74 -22.44 12.92
C ALA A 164 4.80 -21.27 11.92
N VAL A 165 4.61 -21.56 10.63
CA VAL A 165 4.55 -20.52 9.58
C VAL A 165 3.36 -19.59 9.82
N SER A 166 2.18 -20.14 10.14
CA SER A 166 0.98 -19.33 10.41
C SER A 166 1.15 -18.45 11.65
N SER A 167 1.77 -18.97 12.71
CA SER A 167 2.06 -18.21 13.93
C SER A 167 2.99 -17.04 13.66
N LEU A 168 4.11 -17.29 12.95
CA LEU A 168 5.05 -16.22 12.61
C LEU A 168 4.41 -15.17 11.69
N MET A 169 3.55 -15.59 10.75
CA MET A 169 2.81 -14.66 9.91
C MET A 169 1.85 -13.79 10.72
N HIS A 170 1.16 -14.35 11.72
CA HIS A 170 0.30 -13.60 12.62
C HIS A 170 1.08 -12.57 13.46
N ASP A 171 2.27 -12.94 13.94
CA ASP A 171 3.14 -12.02 14.67
C ASP A 171 3.61 -10.86 13.78
N ILE A 172 4.01 -11.16 12.54
CA ILE A 172 4.41 -10.15 11.55
C ILE A 172 3.24 -9.23 11.22
N GLU A 173 2.05 -9.78 10.98
CA GLU A 173 0.84 -9.02 10.69
C GLU A 173 0.49 -8.08 11.84
N THR A 174 0.49 -8.58 13.08
CA THR A 174 0.25 -7.76 14.28
C THR A 174 1.27 -6.63 14.42
N ALA A 175 2.55 -6.92 14.16
CA ALA A 175 3.60 -5.91 14.22
C ALA A 175 3.47 -4.86 13.10
N MET A 176 3.05 -5.26 11.90
CA MET A 176 2.76 -4.35 10.78
C MET A 176 1.54 -3.48 11.05
N LEU A 177 0.46 -4.03 11.61
CA LEU A 177 -0.73 -3.27 12.03
C LEU A 177 -0.37 -2.17 13.04
N GLY A 178 0.62 -2.39 13.90
CA GLY A 178 1.14 -1.39 14.82
C GLY A 178 1.86 -0.20 14.16
N CYS A 179 2.25 -0.31 12.88
CA CYS A 179 2.96 0.73 12.11
C CYS A 179 2.05 1.55 11.21
N ILE A 180 0.76 1.21 11.15
CA ILE A 180 -0.25 1.89 10.32
C ILE A 180 -1.41 2.36 11.20
N ILE A 181 -2.28 3.19 10.64
CA ILE A 181 -3.57 3.55 11.26
C ILE A 181 -4.63 2.61 10.68
N PRO A 182 -5.04 1.54 11.39
CA PRO A 182 -6.06 0.64 10.88
C PRO A 182 -7.41 1.37 10.75
N ALA A 183 -8.05 1.21 9.61
CA ALA A 183 -9.37 1.76 9.35
C ALA A 183 -10.11 0.86 8.34
N ASP A 184 -11.36 0.55 8.65
CA ASP A 184 -12.19 -0.32 7.80
C ASP A 184 -12.68 0.40 6.54
N SER A 185 -12.83 1.72 6.62
CA SER A 185 -13.29 2.56 5.52
C SER A 185 -12.58 3.92 5.50
N TYR A 186 -12.70 4.61 4.36
CA TYR A 186 -12.20 5.98 4.21
C TYR A 186 -12.90 6.96 5.18
N ASP A 187 -14.19 6.77 5.42
CA ASP A 187 -14.95 7.65 6.32
C ASP A 187 -14.54 7.42 7.77
N THR A 188 -14.31 6.15 8.18
CA THR A 188 -13.74 5.81 9.49
C THR A 188 -12.36 6.43 9.67
N LEU A 189 -11.49 6.35 8.66
CA LEU A 189 -10.19 7.00 8.72
C LEU A 189 -10.31 8.53 8.86
N GLN A 190 -11.25 9.14 8.14
CA GLN A 190 -11.48 10.58 8.26
C GLN A 190 -12.00 10.92 9.67
N ALA A 191 -12.90 10.12 10.24
CA ALA A 191 -13.39 10.29 11.60
C ALA A 191 -12.24 10.20 12.62
N ILE A 192 -11.35 9.20 12.50
CA ILE A 192 -10.15 9.06 13.33
C ILE A 192 -9.27 10.32 13.25
N GLN A 193 -9.03 10.81 12.03
CA GLN A 193 -8.20 12.01 11.83
C GLN A 193 -8.86 13.26 12.41
N THR A 194 -10.17 13.42 12.25
CA THR A 194 -10.94 14.55 12.81
C THR A 194 -10.94 14.49 14.33
N ALA A 195 -11.25 13.34 14.94
CA ALA A 195 -11.14 13.14 16.39
C ALA A 195 -9.74 13.46 16.91
N THR A 196 -8.69 12.99 16.23
CA THR A 196 -7.30 13.28 16.62
C THR A 196 -7.03 14.80 16.60
N LYS A 197 -7.48 15.51 15.56
CA LYS A 197 -7.30 16.96 15.45
C LYS A 197 -8.08 17.73 16.51
N LEU A 198 -9.34 17.36 16.75
CA LEU A 198 -10.18 17.96 17.79
C LEU A 198 -9.56 17.76 19.18
N TYR A 199 -9.06 16.56 19.47
CA TYR A 199 -8.36 16.26 20.73
C TYR A 199 -7.09 17.11 20.91
N MET A 200 -6.28 17.28 19.85
CA MET A 200 -5.05 18.08 19.93
C MET A 200 -5.34 19.58 20.01
N GLY A 201 -6.41 20.06 19.38
CA GLY A 201 -6.81 21.47 19.35
C GLY A 201 -5.63 22.43 19.11
N PRO A 202 -5.48 23.49 19.93
CA PRO A 202 -4.40 24.48 19.78
C PRO A 202 -3.00 23.91 20.11
N MET A 203 -2.90 22.78 20.80
CA MET A 203 -1.61 22.12 21.07
C MET A 203 -1.01 21.46 19.81
N SER A 204 -1.80 21.28 18.74
CA SER A 204 -1.36 20.67 17.49
C SER A 204 -0.14 21.35 16.85
N ALA A 205 0.12 22.63 17.14
CA ALA A 205 1.29 23.37 16.66
C ALA A 205 2.60 22.97 17.36
N LYS A 206 2.52 22.42 18.58
CA LYS A 206 3.70 22.04 19.40
C LYS A 206 4.06 20.56 19.30
N ILE A 207 3.16 19.75 18.73
CA ILE A 207 3.28 18.29 18.66
C ILE A 207 3.99 17.88 17.36
N THR A 208 4.98 17.00 17.47
CA THR A 208 5.71 16.43 16.34
C THR A 208 4.82 15.53 15.48
N THR A 209 5.18 15.32 14.22
CA THR A 209 4.39 14.46 13.33
C THR A 209 4.31 13.00 13.81
N GLY A 210 5.36 12.51 14.48
CA GLY A 210 5.39 11.17 15.07
C GLY A 210 4.40 11.02 16.23
N GLU A 211 4.33 12.00 17.13
CA GLU A 211 3.34 12.01 18.22
C GLU A 211 1.91 12.11 17.68
N LYS A 212 1.68 12.89 16.63
CA LYS A 212 0.36 12.93 15.94
C LYS A 212 -0.05 11.56 15.44
N MET A 213 0.88 10.84 14.79
CA MET A 213 0.67 9.48 14.32
C MET A 213 0.33 8.53 15.49
N GLU A 214 1.05 8.62 16.61
CA GLU A 214 0.78 7.79 17.77
C GLU A 214 -0.62 8.04 18.35
N ILE A 215 -1.04 9.30 18.48
CA ILE A 215 -2.39 9.66 18.92
C ILE A 215 -3.43 9.09 17.94
N SER A 216 -3.22 9.23 16.64
CA SER A 216 -4.14 8.68 15.64
C SER A 216 -4.25 7.16 15.71
N LYS A 217 -3.15 6.44 15.97
CA LYS A 217 -3.18 4.99 16.18
C LYS A 217 -3.91 4.58 17.45
N ARG A 218 -3.77 5.35 18.53
CA ARG A 218 -4.53 5.11 19.78
C ARG A 218 -6.02 5.37 19.54
N MET A 219 -6.37 6.44 18.83
CA MET A 219 -7.74 6.77 18.47
C MET A 219 -8.37 5.70 17.58
N SER A 220 -7.64 5.24 16.56
CA SER A 220 -8.03 4.12 15.71
C SER A 220 -8.31 2.84 16.50
N ARG A 221 -7.45 2.49 17.47
CA ARG A 221 -7.68 1.33 18.35
C ARG A 221 -8.97 1.46 19.15
N ILE A 222 -9.30 2.65 19.65
CA ILE A 222 -10.57 2.88 20.35
C ILE A 222 -11.73 2.74 19.35
N MET A 223 -11.64 3.39 18.18
CA MET A 223 -12.71 3.42 17.18
C MET A 223 -13.02 2.05 16.54
N ASN A 224 -12.03 1.17 16.47
CA ASN A 224 -12.19 -0.19 15.94
C ASN A 224 -12.38 -1.25 17.04
N SER A 225 -12.43 -0.85 18.32
CA SER A 225 -12.63 -1.79 19.43
C SER A 225 -14.10 -2.02 19.74
N THR A 226 -14.40 -3.16 20.37
CA THR A 226 -15.75 -3.50 20.87
C THR A 226 -16.28 -2.44 21.85
N TYR A 227 -15.40 -1.68 22.52
CA TYR A 227 -15.80 -0.58 23.40
C TYR A 227 -16.64 0.50 22.69
N MET A 228 -16.48 0.71 21.38
CA MET A 228 -17.34 1.64 20.63
C MET A 228 -18.77 1.13 20.50
N GLU A 229 -18.98 -0.19 20.46
CA GLU A 229 -20.31 -0.79 20.36
C GLU A 229 -21.01 -0.87 21.71
N GLU A 230 -20.23 -1.00 22.80
CA GLU A 230 -20.74 -1.11 24.16
C GLU A 230 -21.09 0.24 24.82
N ASP A 231 -20.35 1.31 24.51
CA ASP A 231 -20.56 2.64 25.12
C ASP A 231 -21.36 3.58 24.20
N GLU A 232 -22.59 3.88 24.62
CA GLU A 232 -23.50 4.79 23.94
C GLU A 232 -22.90 6.19 23.71
N LYS A 233 -22.09 6.72 24.65
CA LYS A 233 -21.47 8.04 24.49
C LYS A 233 -20.43 8.05 23.38
N LEU A 234 -19.66 6.97 23.28
CA LEU A 234 -18.65 6.81 22.25
C LEU A 234 -19.30 6.70 20.87
N ARG A 235 -20.40 5.94 20.76
CA ARG A 235 -21.18 5.86 19.53
C ARG A 235 -21.74 7.22 19.12
N GLN A 236 -22.36 7.96 20.04
CA GLN A 236 -22.85 9.32 19.77
C GLN A 236 -21.74 10.26 19.33
N LEU A 237 -20.55 10.18 19.94
CA LEU A 237 -19.40 10.97 19.53
C LEU A 237 -18.96 10.65 18.10
N LYS A 238 -18.96 9.36 17.71
CA LYS A 238 -18.65 8.96 16.34
C LYS A 238 -19.65 9.55 15.36
N ASP A 239 -20.94 9.42 15.64
CA ASP A 239 -22.01 9.95 14.79
C ASP A 239 -21.87 11.48 14.62
N GLN A 240 -21.60 12.21 15.71
CA GLN A 240 -21.35 13.66 15.67
C GLN A 240 -20.12 14.05 14.83
N ILE A 241 -19.05 13.26 14.89
CA ILE A 241 -17.84 13.51 14.08
C ILE A 241 -18.11 13.25 12.61
N GLU A 242 -18.89 12.21 12.29
CA GLU A 242 -19.29 11.89 10.92
C GLU A 242 -20.21 12.98 10.35
N ASP A 243 -21.21 13.44 11.11
CA ASP A 243 -22.07 14.56 10.76
C ASP A 243 -21.26 15.85 10.52
N TYR A 244 -20.34 16.18 11.42
CA TYR A 244 -19.43 17.33 11.26
C TYR A 244 -18.60 17.22 9.97
N ASN A 245 -18.03 16.05 9.70
CA ASN A 245 -17.27 15.82 8.46
C ASN A 245 -18.16 15.96 7.21
N GLN A 246 -19.41 15.53 7.28
CA GLN A 246 -20.39 15.68 6.20
C GLN A 246 -20.77 17.15 5.97
N GLU A 247 -20.97 17.93 7.03
CA GLU A 247 -21.22 19.38 6.93
C GLU A 247 -20.04 20.11 6.30
N LEU A 248 -18.81 19.80 6.72
CA LEU A 248 -17.59 20.34 6.11
C LEU A 248 -17.53 20.05 4.60
N ARG A 249 -17.79 18.79 4.21
CA ARG A 249 -17.80 18.36 2.80
C ARG A 249 -18.88 19.10 2.00
N THR A 250 -20.08 19.24 2.56
CA THR A 250 -21.24 19.87 1.91
C THR A 250 -21.02 21.37 1.72
N ASN A 251 -20.40 22.04 2.70
CA ASN A 251 -20.10 23.47 2.62
C ASN A 251 -18.76 23.78 1.91
N HIS A 252 -18.02 22.75 1.47
CA HIS A 252 -16.68 22.89 0.89
C HIS A 252 -15.68 23.62 1.80
N ILE A 253 -15.86 23.52 3.12
CA ILE A 253 -14.99 24.13 4.13
C ILE A 253 -14.03 23.06 4.64
N ARG A 254 -12.75 23.41 4.84
CA ARG A 254 -11.80 22.49 5.48
C ARG A 254 -11.82 22.74 6.98
N ASP A 255 -11.58 21.69 7.75
CA ASP A 255 -11.49 21.75 9.21
C ASP A 255 -10.58 22.89 9.75
N ARG A 256 -9.45 23.13 9.07
CA ARG A 256 -8.53 24.23 9.41
C ARG A 256 -9.16 25.62 9.29
N ASP A 257 -10.12 25.76 8.38
CA ASP A 257 -10.74 27.04 8.06
C ASP A 257 -11.76 27.38 9.16
N VAL A 258 -12.45 26.38 9.75
CA VAL A 258 -13.42 26.57 10.84
C VAL A 258 -12.82 27.26 12.06
N GLN A 259 -11.62 26.86 12.50
CA GLN A 259 -10.95 27.48 13.64
C GLN A 259 -10.58 28.95 13.41
N ASN A 260 -10.41 29.33 12.14
CA ASN A 260 -10.06 30.69 11.74
C ASN A 260 -11.30 31.56 11.44
N ILE A 261 -12.52 30.99 11.45
CA ILE A 261 -13.77 31.75 11.44
C ILE A 261 -14.00 32.28 12.87
N GLN A 262 -13.09 33.13 13.34
CA GLN A 262 -13.40 34.02 14.45
C GLN A 262 -13.93 35.32 13.84
N PRO A 263 -15.09 35.84 14.27
CA PRO A 263 -15.51 37.19 13.92
C PRO A 263 -14.57 38.17 14.63
N GLN A 264 -13.41 38.42 14.03
CA GLN A 264 -12.54 39.49 14.48
C GLN A 264 -13.23 40.79 14.08
N SER A 265 -13.73 41.55 15.06
CA SER A 265 -14.25 42.89 14.87
C SER A 265 -13.10 43.87 14.66
N ILE A 266 -12.29 43.63 13.64
CA ILE A 266 -11.25 44.57 13.22
C ILE A 266 -11.95 45.66 12.42
N GLY A 267 -11.66 46.93 12.71
CA GLY A 267 -12.32 48.04 12.02
C GLY A 267 -12.11 47.96 10.49
N LEU A 268 -13.11 48.41 9.72
CA LEU A 268 -13.16 48.37 8.24
C LEU A 268 -11.85 48.78 7.55
N PHE A 269 -11.11 49.73 8.12
CA PHE A 269 -9.86 50.23 7.57
C PHE A 269 -8.70 49.22 7.63
N GLN A 270 -8.57 48.45 8.72
CA GLN A 270 -7.51 47.46 8.86
C GLN A 270 -7.75 46.26 7.94
N GLU A 271 -9.02 45.83 7.80
CA GLU A 271 -9.43 44.81 6.84
C GLU A 271 -9.15 45.23 5.39
N ALA A 272 -9.50 46.48 5.03
CA ALA A 272 -9.20 47.03 3.71
C ALA A 272 -7.69 47.04 3.41
N MET A 273 -6.88 47.45 4.39
CA MET A 273 -5.42 47.48 4.23
C MET A 273 -4.82 46.07 4.11
N TRP A 274 -5.31 45.11 4.90
CA TRP A 274 -4.93 43.70 4.82
C TRP A 274 -5.27 43.12 3.44
N TYR A 275 -6.48 43.40 2.94
CA TYR A 275 -6.94 42.96 1.63
C TYR A 275 -6.10 43.56 0.49
N ILE A 276 -5.87 44.88 0.49
CA ILE A 276 -5.03 45.56 -0.52
C ILE A 276 -3.63 44.96 -0.56
N LYS A 277 -3.01 44.72 0.60
CA LYS A 277 -1.69 44.08 0.70
C LYS A 277 -1.69 42.68 0.06
N HIS A 278 -2.69 41.85 0.36
CA HIS A 278 -2.78 40.51 -0.22
C HIS A 278 -3.01 40.55 -1.72
N VAL A 279 -3.87 41.44 -2.21
CA VAL A 279 -4.08 41.65 -3.65
C VAL A 279 -2.78 42.08 -4.34
N ALA A 280 -2.03 43.02 -3.77
CA ALA A 280 -0.75 43.46 -4.32
C ALA A 280 0.29 42.32 -4.37
N ILE A 281 0.39 41.50 -3.31
CA ILE A 281 1.28 40.33 -3.27
C ILE A 281 0.86 39.30 -4.33
N VAL A 282 -0.44 39.04 -4.50
CA VAL A 282 -0.96 38.11 -5.51
C VAL A 282 -0.61 38.62 -6.91
N LEU A 283 -0.83 39.91 -7.21
CA LEU A 283 -0.47 40.50 -8.50
C LEU A 283 1.04 40.44 -8.78
N LEU A 284 1.87 40.73 -7.78
CA LEU A 284 3.32 40.63 -7.92
C LEU A 284 3.77 39.19 -8.13
N SER A 285 3.19 38.23 -7.40
CA SER A 285 3.50 36.80 -7.57
C SER A 285 3.04 36.24 -8.92
N MET A 286 1.97 36.79 -9.51
CA MET A 286 1.51 36.44 -10.85
C MET A 286 2.57 36.75 -11.92
N PHE A 287 3.37 37.80 -11.78
CA PHE A 287 4.46 38.09 -12.73
C PHE A 287 5.50 36.97 -12.81
N ILE A 288 5.73 36.26 -11.71
CA ILE A 288 6.65 35.11 -11.67
C ILE A 288 5.91 33.82 -12.03
N ALA A 289 4.68 33.67 -11.54
CA ALA A 289 3.89 32.45 -11.71
C ALA A 289 3.45 32.26 -13.15
N VAL A 290 3.00 33.29 -13.87
CA VAL A 290 2.45 33.15 -15.23
C VAL A 290 3.49 32.65 -16.23
N PRO A 291 4.72 33.23 -16.33
CA PRO A 291 5.76 32.69 -17.21
C PRO A 291 6.15 31.26 -16.84
N SER A 292 6.25 30.97 -15.54
CA SER A 292 6.55 29.62 -15.04
C SER A 292 5.46 28.63 -15.46
N LEU A 293 4.18 29.00 -15.31
CA LEU A 293 3.06 28.16 -15.70
C LEU A 293 3.03 27.96 -17.21
N MET A 294 3.30 28.99 -18.02
CA MET A 294 3.39 28.81 -19.48
C MET A 294 4.49 27.83 -19.88
N LEU A 295 5.63 27.87 -19.21
CA LEU A 295 6.76 26.96 -19.49
C LEU A 295 6.45 25.51 -19.07
N PHE A 296 5.83 25.31 -17.90
CA PHE A 296 5.58 23.97 -17.35
C PHE A 296 4.20 23.37 -17.67
N ALA A 297 3.22 24.16 -18.11
CA ALA A 297 1.86 23.70 -18.38
C ALA A 297 1.78 22.63 -19.49
N PRO A 298 2.49 22.74 -20.62
CA PRO A 298 2.47 21.69 -21.65
C PRO A 298 2.96 20.35 -21.09
N VAL A 299 4.06 20.38 -20.33
CA VAL A 299 4.62 19.19 -19.68
C VAL A 299 3.63 18.61 -18.66
N ALA A 300 3.03 19.46 -17.83
CA ALA A 300 2.02 19.04 -16.85
C ALA A 300 0.78 18.41 -17.51
N MET A 301 0.27 19.02 -18.59
CA MET A 301 -0.88 18.50 -19.35
C MET A 301 -0.59 17.16 -20.01
N ILE A 302 0.59 17.01 -20.63
CA ILE A 302 1.01 15.75 -21.25
C ILE A 302 1.11 14.66 -20.17
N CYS A 303 1.81 14.92 -19.06
CA CYS A 303 1.92 14.00 -17.93
C CYS A 303 0.54 13.62 -17.35
N GLN A 304 -0.37 14.58 -17.22
CA GLN A 304 -1.71 14.33 -16.69
C GLN A 304 -2.56 13.48 -17.64
N ASN A 305 -2.59 13.81 -18.93
CA ASN A 305 -3.37 13.04 -19.91
C ASN A 305 -2.85 11.61 -20.07
N LEU A 306 -1.53 11.44 -20.14
CA LEU A 306 -0.89 10.14 -20.25
C LEU A 306 -1.11 9.29 -18.99
N SER A 307 -0.97 9.87 -17.80
CA SER A 307 -1.23 9.16 -16.53
C SER A 307 -2.69 8.79 -16.33
N LEU A 308 -3.64 9.60 -16.80
CA LEU A 308 -5.07 9.27 -16.75
C LEU A 308 -5.44 8.13 -17.72
N LYS A 309 -4.82 8.08 -18.91
CA LYS A 309 -4.98 6.94 -19.84
C LYS A 309 -4.41 5.65 -19.27
N GLU A 310 -3.29 5.71 -18.57
CA GLU A 310 -2.70 4.52 -17.95
C GLU A 310 -3.48 4.08 -16.70
N LYS A 311 -4.02 5.04 -15.93
CA LYS A 311 -4.95 4.77 -14.83
C LYS A 311 -6.14 3.94 -15.29
N SER A 312 -6.80 4.32 -16.40
CA SER A 312 -7.96 3.58 -16.90
C SER A 312 -7.60 2.16 -17.38
N ARG A 313 -6.42 1.99 -18.00
CA ARG A 313 -5.89 0.67 -18.37
C ARG A 313 -5.58 -0.20 -17.14
N ALA A 314 -4.93 0.37 -16.13
CA ALA A 314 -4.58 -0.33 -14.90
C ALA A 314 -5.82 -0.74 -14.09
N LEU A 315 -6.86 0.10 -14.09
CA LEU A 315 -8.17 -0.22 -13.51
C LEU A 315 -8.83 -1.39 -14.25
N ALA A 316 -8.82 -1.36 -15.59
CA ALA A 316 -9.41 -2.43 -16.41
C ALA A 316 -8.66 -3.77 -16.31
N ALA A 317 -7.35 -3.74 -16.02
CA ALA A 317 -6.51 -4.93 -15.97
C ALA A 317 -6.44 -5.60 -14.59
N SER A 318 -6.90 -4.94 -13.51
CA SER A 318 -6.76 -5.43 -12.14
C SER A 318 -8.10 -5.67 -11.47
N SER A 319 -8.30 -6.86 -10.92
CA SER A 319 -9.46 -7.20 -10.10
C SER A 319 -9.42 -6.63 -8.68
N VAL A 320 -8.29 -6.03 -8.27
CA VAL A 320 -8.04 -5.62 -6.87
C VAL A 320 -7.95 -4.09 -6.72
N LYS A 321 -7.80 -3.34 -7.83
CA LYS A 321 -7.63 -1.87 -7.78
C LYS A 321 -8.98 -1.17 -7.77
N TYR A 322 -9.25 -0.39 -6.72
CA TYR A 322 -10.48 0.40 -6.61
C TYR A 322 -10.43 1.69 -7.45
N LYS A 323 -9.29 2.41 -7.47
CA LYS A 323 -9.13 3.65 -8.26
C LYS A 323 -7.85 3.71 -9.11
N ALA A 324 -6.91 2.78 -8.95
CA ALA A 324 -5.62 2.72 -9.63
C ALA A 324 -4.78 4.02 -9.55
N PHE A 325 -4.86 4.75 -8.43
CA PHE A 325 -4.09 5.99 -8.27
C PHE A 325 -2.60 5.72 -8.06
N ASP A 326 -2.25 4.54 -7.54
CA ASP A 326 -0.88 4.03 -7.41
C ASP A 326 -0.03 4.13 -8.70
N VAL A 327 -0.63 3.92 -9.87
CA VAL A 327 0.08 3.98 -11.17
C VAL A 327 0.29 5.42 -11.64
N VAL A 328 -0.58 6.35 -11.22
CA VAL A 328 -0.59 7.73 -11.73
C VAL A 328 0.72 8.45 -11.38
N ALA A 329 1.17 8.34 -10.13
CA ALA A 329 2.39 8.98 -9.67
C ALA A 329 3.63 8.42 -10.39
N SER A 330 3.74 7.09 -10.46
CA SER A 330 4.85 6.39 -11.12
C SER A 330 4.95 6.74 -12.61
N TYR A 331 3.80 6.80 -13.30
CA TYR A 331 3.77 7.15 -14.72
C TYR A 331 4.09 8.63 -14.96
N LYS A 332 3.63 9.54 -14.09
CA LYS A 332 4.02 10.96 -14.14
C LYS A 332 5.54 11.13 -14.03
N ILE A 333 6.20 10.39 -13.14
CA ILE A 333 7.66 10.42 -12.99
C ILE A 333 8.35 9.94 -14.27
N MET A 334 7.92 8.79 -14.79
CA MET A 334 8.51 8.20 -16.00
C MET A 334 8.39 9.13 -17.21
N VAL A 335 7.21 9.70 -17.42
CA VAL A 335 6.96 10.65 -18.52
C VAL A 335 7.74 11.95 -18.28
N ALA A 336 7.82 12.44 -17.05
CA ALA A 336 8.59 13.64 -16.73
C ALA A 336 10.10 13.48 -16.99
N ILE A 337 10.70 12.33 -16.64
CA ILE A 337 12.12 12.04 -16.91
C ILE A 337 12.42 12.04 -18.42
N VAL A 338 11.48 11.59 -19.24
CA VAL A 338 11.66 11.53 -20.70
C VAL A 338 11.47 12.91 -21.35
N ILE A 339 10.52 13.70 -20.85
CA ILE A 339 10.14 14.99 -21.45
C ILE A 339 11.01 16.16 -20.94
N VAL A 340 11.43 16.11 -19.68
CA VAL A 340 12.25 17.16 -19.07
C VAL A 340 13.73 16.76 -19.21
N PRO A 341 14.51 17.47 -20.05
CA PRO A 341 15.96 17.24 -20.08
C PRO A 341 16.55 17.53 -18.71
N MET A 342 17.36 16.60 -18.19
CA MET A 342 18.04 16.72 -16.90
C MET A 342 19.10 17.81 -16.88
#